data_AF-A0A3N5WLG5-F1
#
_entry.id   AF-A0A3N5WLG5-F1
#
_cell.length_a   1.000
_cell.length_b   1.000
_cell.length_c   1.000
_cell.angle_alpha   90.00
_cell.angle_beta   90.00
_cell.angle_gamma   90.00
#
_symmetry.space_group_name_H-M   'P 1'
#
loop_
_entity.id
_entity.type
_entity.pdbx_description
1 polymer ?
#
loop_
_entity_poly.entity_id
_entity_poly.type
_entity_poly.pdbx_seq_one_letter_code
_entity_poly.pdbx_strand_id
1 'polypeptide(L)'
;MGSFGRSPSRRAGAGRRIPKDNSDVGLRSFVREEPLDPLEKSAKVTIFGSDYNIRATEDPEYIERIARYVDGKMRELQGRGTVTSSTKVAILAAINIADELHKARGDLESWQRMVDERATELAGMLEEKTND
;
A
#
# COMPACT_ATOMS: atom_id res chain seq x y z
N MET A 1 -36.46 84.03 11.31
CA MET A 1 -36.08 83.79 9.90
C MET A 1 -35.19 82.55 9.85
N GLY A 2 -35.49 81.59 8.96
CA GLY A 2 -34.70 80.35 8.73
C GLY A 2 -35.18 79.15 9.56
N SER A 3 -36.18 78.39 9.11
CA SER A 3 -36.10 77.19 8.24
C SER A 3 -35.71 75.90 8.99
N PHE A 4 -36.66 74.98 9.22
CA PHE A 4 -36.87 73.76 8.42
C PHE A 4 -35.60 72.92 8.22
N GLY A 5 -35.59 71.66 8.68
CA GLY A 5 -34.53 70.75 8.26
C GLY A 5 -34.43 69.39 8.93
N ARG A 6 -35.46 68.56 8.74
CA ARG A 6 -35.40 67.11 8.44
C ARG A 6 -34.56 66.20 9.35
N SER A 7 -35.26 65.23 9.97
CA SER A 7 -34.73 63.89 10.20
C SER A 7 -34.11 63.31 8.91
N PRO A 8 -33.07 62.48 9.04
CA PRO A 8 -33.04 61.28 8.21
C PRO A 8 -32.66 60.02 8.99
N SER A 9 -33.54 59.03 8.83
CA SER A 9 -33.26 57.63 8.52
C SER A 9 -31.80 57.17 8.58
N ARG A 10 -31.53 56.19 9.44
CA ARG A 10 -30.60 55.10 9.14
C ARG A 10 -31.34 53.75 9.18
N ARG A 11 -32.07 53.47 8.10
CA ARG A 11 -32.20 52.11 7.56
C ARG A 11 -31.37 52.04 6.28
N ALA A 12 -30.37 51.18 6.28
CA ALA A 12 -29.90 50.49 5.09
C ALA A 12 -29.37 49.15 5.57
N GLY A 13 -30.14 48.09 5.29
CA GLY A 13 -29.68 46.73 5.42
C GLY A 13 -28.66 46.43 4.33
N ALA A 14 -27.65 45.65 4.68
CA ALA A 14 -26.98 44.76 3.75
C ALA A 14 -26.72 43.47 4.53
N GLY A 15 -27.64 42.52 4.34
CA GLY A 15 -27.51 41.20 4.92
C GLY A 15 -26.25 40.51 4.42
N ARG A 16 -25.54 39.86 5.33
CA ARG A 16 -24.83 38.63 4.99
C ARG A 16 -25.39 37.53 5.85
N ARG A 17 -26.02 36.60 5.14
CA ARG A 17 -26.72 35.42 5.64
C ARG A 17 -25.78 34.66 6.59
N ILE A 18 -26.35 34.12 7.66
CA ILE A 18 -25.75 33.02 8.41
C ILE A 18 -26.08 31.75 7.62
N PRO A 19 -25.13 31.06 6.97
CA PRO A 19 -25.39 29.71 6.51
C PRO A 19 -25.42 28.81 7.74
N LYS A 20 -26.61 28.25 8.02
CA LYS A 20 -26.77 27.08 8.87
C LYS A 20 -26.58 25.86 7.99
N ASP A 21 -25.36 25.37 7.91
CA ASP A 21 -25.13 23.97 7.56
C ASP A 21 -23.92 23.45 8.34
N ASN A 22 -24.17 22.34 9.03
CA ASN A 22 -23.28 21.67 9.96
C ASN A 22 -22.96 20.31 9.33
N SER A 23 -21.97 20.27 8.43
CA SER A 23 -21.60 19.01 7.77
C SER A 23 -20.19 18.94 7.16
N ASP A 24 -19.22 19.79 7.56
CA ASP A 24 -17.82 19.57 7.18
C ASP A 24 -16.84 19.84 8.33
N VAL A 25 -16.92 18.99 9.35
CA VAL A 25 -15.78 18.66 10.21
C VAL A 25 -14.78 17.83 9.39
N GLY A 26 -13.91 18.50 8.64
CA GLY A 26 -12.87 17.86 7.82
C GLY A 26 -11.47 18.23 8.30
N LEU A 27 -10.93 17.42 9.21
CA LEU A 27 -9.55 17.38 9.73
C LEU A 27 -8.48 18.02 8.81
N ARG A 28 -8.19 19.31 9.03
CA ARG A 28 -6.98 19.98 8.52
C ARG A 28 -6.07 20.31 9.68
N SER A 29 -5.34 19.31 10.15
CA SER A 29 -4.05 19.41 10.85
C SER A 29 -3.64 18.02 11.34
N PHE A 30 -2.34 17.82 11.56
CA PHE A 30 -1.73 16.68 12.25
C PHE A 30 -1.34 15.45 11.39
N VAL A 31 -0.59 15.66 10.31
CA VAL A 31 0.60 14.80 10.14
C VAL A 31 1.77 15.61 10.67
N ARG A 32 2.13 15.35 11.93
CA ARG A 32 3.41 15.81 12.47
C ARG A 32 4.45 15.00 11.72
N GLU A 33 5.23 15.63 10.84
CA GLU A 33 6.45 15.01 10.31
C GLU A 33 7.43 14.93 11.49
N GLU A 34 7.31 13.86 12.27
CA GLU A 34 8.32 13.44 13.25
C GLU A 34 9.65 13.28 12.50
N PRO A 35 10.77 13.80 13.04
CA PRO A 35 12.07 13.67 12.39
C PRO A 35 12.38 12.19 12.22
N LEU A 36 12.78 11.82 11.00
CA LEU A 36 13.08 10.44 10.63
C LEU A 36 14.17 9.89 11.55
N ASP A 37 13.89 8.74 12.17
CA ASP A 37 14.91 7.99 12.90
C ASP A 37 16.06 7.70 11.91
N PRO A 38 17.33 8.02 12.20
CA PRO A 38 18.44 7.96 11.23
C PRO A 38 18.72 6.56 10.65
N LEU A 39 18.07 5.53 11.19
CA LEU A 39 18.16 4.13 10.76
C LEU A 39 17.00 3.69 9.85
N GLU A 40 15.94 4.49 9.72
CA GLU A 40 14.83 4.20 8.83
C GLU A 40 15.09 4.78 7.42
N LYS A 41 15.26 3.89 6.45
CA LYS A 41 15.34 4.29 5.04
C LYS A 41 13.92 4.48 4.52
N SER A 42 13.75 5.47 3.64
CA SER A 42 12.47 5.68 2.94
C SER A 42 12.67 5.51 1.44
N ALA A 43 11.75 4.80 0.81
CA ALA A 43 11.75 4.54 -0.63
C ALA A 43 10.46 5.11 -1.24
N LYS A 44 10.63 6.00 -2.21
CA LYS A 44 9.51 6.53 -3.00
C LYS A 44 9.29 5.61 -4.20
N VAL A 45 8.09 5.06 -4.32
CA VAL A 45 7.73 4.14 -5.39
C VAL A 45 6.37 4.51 -5.98
N THR A 46 6.17 4.22 -7.25
CA THR A 46 4.89 4.41 -7.93
C THR A 46 4.29 3.05 -8.24
N ILE A 47 3.08 2.78 -7.76
CA ILE A 47 2.36 1.52 -7.99
C ILE A 47 1.00 1.87 -8.57
N PHE A 48 0.70 1.34 -9.75
CA PHE A 48 -0.56 1.53 -10.45
C PHE A 48 -0.95 3.01 -10.63
N GLY A 49 0.04 3.86 -10.90
CA GLY A 49 -0.12 5.31 -11.09
C GLY A 49 -0.29 6.11 -9.79
N SER A 50 -0.20 5.48 -8.62
CA SER A 50 -0.22 6.15 -7.31
C SER A 50 1.17 6.15 -6.69
N ASP A 51 1.59 7.30 -6.16
CA ASP A 51 2.89 7.43 -5.49
C ASP A 51 2.78 7.07 -4.01
N TYR A 52 3.73 6.28 -3.53
CA TYR A 52 3.84 5.81 -2.15
C TYR A 52 5.23 6.10 -1.59
N ASN A 53 5.28 6.55 -0.33
CA ASN A 53 6.52 6.66 0.42
C ASN A 53 6.57 5.53 1.45
N ILE A 54 7.36 4.50 1.18
CA ILE A 54 7.47 3.30 2.01
C ILE A 54 8.64 3.48 2.97
N ARG A 55 8.37 3.37 4.27
CA ARG A 55 9.41 3.26 5.30
C ARG A 55 9.84 1.80 5.36
N ALA A 56 11.14 1.55 5.23
CA ALA A 56 11.71 0.22 5.27
C ALA A 56 13.09 0.22 5.91
N THR A 57 13.38 -0.83 6.67
CA THR A 57 14.73 -1.14 7.14
C THR A 57 15.61 -1.71 6.01
N GLU A 58 14.95 -2.28 4.99
CA GLU A 58 15.56 -2.88 3.81
C GLU A 58 16.12 -1.84 2.83
N ASP A 59 16.89 -2.33 1.85
CA ASP A 59 17.44 -1.51 0.77
C ASP A 59 16.32 -0.86 -0.08
N PRO A 60 16.36 0.46 -0.33
CA PRO A 60 15.47 1.12 -1.28
C PRO A 60 15.35 0.41 -2.63
N GLU A 61 16.45 -0.17 -3.15
CA GLU A 61 16.41 -0.91 -4.42
C GLU A 61 15.54 -2.18 -4.31
N TYR A 62 15.55 -2.85 -3.17
CA TYR A 62 14.71 -4.03 -2.93
C TYR A 62 13.23 -3.65 -2.89
N ILE A 63 12.90 -2.55 -2.19
CA ILE A 63 11.54 -2.03 -2.13
C ILE A 63 11.04 -1.63 -3.51
N GLU A 64 11.89 -0.99 -4.32
CA GLU A 64 11.54 -0.63 -5.69
C GLU A 64 11.29 -1.87 -6.57
N ARG A 65 12.10 -2.94 -6.41
CA ARG A 65 11.85 -4.22 -7.11
C ARG A 65 10.51 -4.83 -6.73
N ILE A 66 10.14 -4.84 -5.44
CA ILE A 66 8.83 -5.32 -4.98
C ILE A 66 7.72 -4.45 -5.57
N ALA A 67 7.86 -3.13 -5.53
CA ALA A 67 6.86 -2.21 -6.07
C ALA A 67 6.63 -2.43 -7.57
N ARG A 68 7.71 -2.62 -8.34
CA ARG A 68 7.65 -2.99 -9.77
C ARG A 68 6.95 -4.32 -9.99
N TYR A 69 7.19 -5.31 -9.13
CA TYR A 69 6.51 -6.61 -9.21
C TYR A 69 4.99 -6.47 -9.01
N VAL A 70 4.58 -5.74 -7.96
CA VAL A 70 3.16 -5.49 -7.66
C VAL A 70 2.49 -4.70 -8.79
N ASP A 71 3.14 -3.64 -9.31
CA ASP A 71 2.62 -2.86 -10.44
C ASP A 71 2.41 -3.74 -11.69
N GLY A 72 3.38 -4.59 -12.01
CA GLY A 72 3.28 -5.55 -13.11
C GLY A 72 2.09 -6.50 -12.95
N LYS A 73 1.91 -7.09 -11.76
CA LYS A 73 0.76 -7.97 -11.46
C LYS A 73 -0.58 -7.26 -11.58
N MET A 74 -0.67 -6.01 -11.10
CA MET A 74 -1.89 -5.23 -11.22
C MET A 74 -2.21 -4.90 -12.69
N ARG A 75 -1.21 -4.55 -13.51
CA ARG A 75 -1.40 -4.28 -14.95
C ARG A 75 -1.81 -5.53 -15.73
N GLU A 76 -1.22 -6.68 -15.42
CA GLU A 76 -1.59 -7.96 -16.03
C GLU A 76 -3.08 -8.27 -15.78
N LEU A 77 -3.54 -8.08 -14.53
CA LEU A 77 -4.93 -8.32 -14.15
C LEU A 77 -5.88 -7.30 -14.77
N GLN A 78 -5.46 -6.04 -14.92
CA GLN A 78 -6.24 -5.03 -15.64
C GLN A 78 -6.41 -5.39 -17.13
N GLY A 79 -5.34 -5.87 -17.79
CA GLY A 79 -5.35 -6.25 -19.20
C GLY A 79 -6.30 -7.42 -19.52
N ARG A 80 -6.61 -8.26 -18.53
CA ARG A 80 -7.56 -9.37 -18.65
C ARG A 80 -9.03 -8.93 -18.62
N GLY A 81 -9.31 -7.64 -18.43
CA GLY A 81 -10.64 -7.04 -18.60
C GLY A 81 -11.67 -7.39 -17.52
N THR A 82 -11.29 -8.12 -16.48
CA THR A 82 -12.23 -8.64 -15.46
C THR A 82 -12.64 -7.61 -14.41
N VAL A 83 -11.88 -6.53 -14.23
CA VAL A 83 -12.08 -5.61 -13.11
C VAL A 83 -11.76 -4.16 -13.49
N THR A 84 -12.73 -3.26 -13.30
CA THR A 84 -12.59 -1.82 -13.57
C THR A 84 -12.11 -0.99 -12.37
N SER A 85 -12.26 -1.50 -11.15
CA SER A 85 -11.85 -0.81 -9.92
C SER A 85 -10.40 -1.13 -9.57
N SER A 86 -9.57 -0.09 -9.40
CA SER A 86 -8.18 -0.20 -8.95
C SER A 86 -8.04 -0.99 -7.64
N THR A 87 -8.94 -0.77 -6.68
CA THR A 87 -8.95 -1.49 -5.40
C THR A 87 -9.17 -2.99 -5.59
N LYS A 88 -10.11 -3.38 -6.45
CA LYS A 88 -10.37 -4.80 -6.71
C LYS A 88 -9.19 -5.44 -7.46
N VAL A 89 -8.55 -4.72 -8.38
CA VAL A 89 -7.31 -5.18 -9.04
C VAL A 89 -6.19 -5.38 -8.02
N ALA A 90 -6.02 -4.46 -7.06
CA ALA A 90 -5.03 -4.58 -6.01
C ALA A 90 -5.27 -5.80 -5.11
N ILE A 91 -6.51 -6.05 -4.71
CA ILE A 91 -6.88 -7.22 -3.91
C ILE A 91 -6.60 -8.52 -4.69
N LEU A 92 -6.98 -8.59 -5.96
CA LEU A 92 -6.69 -9.76 -6.80
C LEU A 92 -5.18 -9.99 -6.99
N ALA A 93 -4.41 -8.92 -7.17
CA ALA A 93 -2.95 -8.99 -7.23
C ALA A 93 -2.39 -9.56 -5.93
N ALA A 94 -2.84 -9.07 -4.78
CA ALA A 94 -2.41 -9.58 -3.48
C ALA A 94 -2.75 -11.07 -3.30
N ILE A 95 -3.95 -11.51 -3.70
CA ILE A 95 -4.34 -12.93 -3.66
C ILE A 95 -3.44 -13.76 -4.57
N ASN A 96 -3.16 -13.31 -5.79
CA ASN A 96 -2.31 -14.03 -6.73
C ASN A 96 -0.87 -14.18 -6.21
N ILE A 97 -0.30 -13.10 -5.66
CA ILE A 97 1.04 -13.12 -5.05
C ILE A 97 1.07 -14.04 -3.83
N ALA A 98 0.03 -14.03 -3.00
CA ALA A 98 -0.06 -14.93 -1.85
C ALA A 98 -0.16 -16.40 -2.27
N ASP A 99 -0.90 -16.72 -3.33
CA ASP A 99 -1.00 -18.07 -3.88
C ASP A 99 0.36 -18.55 -4.42
N GLU A 100 1.08 -17.71 -5.17
CA GLU A 100 2.44 -18.00 -5.63
C GLU A 100 3.40 -18.30 -4.47
N LEU A 101 3.33 -17.51 -3.40
CA LEU A 101 4.14 -17.72 -2.20
C LEU A 101 3.83 -19.08 -1.54
N HIS A 102 2.55 -19.44 -1.42
CA HIS A 102 2.16 -20.71 -0.80
C HIS A 102 2.57 -21.91 -1.65
N LYS A 103 2.42 -21.82 -2.97
CA LYS A 103 2.90 -22.85 -3.90
C LYS A 103 4.42 -23.03 -3.81
N ALA A 104 5.18 -21.93 -3.86
CA ALA A 104 6.64 -21.98 -3.75
C ALA A 104 7.11 -22.58 -2.42
N ARG A 105 6.41 -22.30 -1.31
CA ARG A 105 6.68 -22.93 -0.02
C ARG A 105 6.38 -24.44 -0.03
N GLY A 106 5.25 -24.85 -0.58
CA GLY A 106 4.90 -26.26 -0.73
C GLY A 106 5.91 -27.03 -1.59
N ASP A 107 6.36 -26.42 -2.69
CA ASP A 107 7.40 -26.99 -3.54
C ASP A 107 8.71 -27.16 -2.75
N LEU A 108 9.13 -26.12 -2.01
CA LEU A 108 10.34 -26.18 -1.18
C LEU A 108 10.29 -27.31 -0.14
N GLU A 109 9.15 -27.46 0.55
CA GLU A 109 8.95 -28.56 1.51
C GLU A 109 9.03 -29.93 0.82
N SER A 110 8.45 -30.07 -0.38
CA SER A 110 8.56 -31.30 -1.16
C SER A 110 9.99 -31.60 -1.59
N TRP A 111 10.74 -30.57 -2.01
CA TRP A 111 12.15 -30.71 -2.37
C TRP A 111 13.00 -31.12 -1.18
N GLN A 112 12.78 -30.52 -0.01
CA GLN A 112 13.46 -30.89 1.23
C GLN A 112 13.22 -32.36 1.59
N ARG A 113 11.97 -32.83 1.54
CA ARG A 113 11.65 -34.25 1.79
C ARG A 113 12.36 -35.19 0.82
N MET A 114 12.35 -34.87 -0.49
CA MET A 114 13.05 -35.70 -1.47
C MET A 114 14.56 -35.74 -1.21
N VAL A 115 15.17 -34.61 -0.83
CA VAL A 115 16.60 -34.55 -0.49
C VAL A 115 16.89 -35.40 0.75
N ASP A 116 16.06 -35.30 1.79
CA ASP A 116 16.23 -36.07 3.03
C ASP A 116 16.05 -37.58 2.79
N GLU A 117 15.05 -37.98 2.01
CA GLU A 117 14.83 -39.38 1.62
C GLU A 117 16.04 -39.94 0.86
N ARG A 118 16.56 -39.19 -0.12
CA ARG A 118 17.75 -39.61 -0.88
C ARG A 118 19.01 -39.64 -0.03
N ALA A 119 19.19 -38.69 0.87
CA ALA A 119 20.31 -38.68 1.80
C ALA A 119 20.26 -39.91 2.73
N THR A 120 19.08 -40.28 3.21
CA THR A 120 18.86 -41.46 4.05
C THR A 120 19.12 -42.76 3.27
N GLU A 121 18.61 -42.86 2.05
CA GLU A 121 18.84 -44.01 1.15
C GLU A 121 20.35 -44.21 0.91
N LEU A 122 21.06 -43.14 0.55
CA LEU A 122 22.50 -43.19 0.31
C LEU A 122 23.29 -43.54 1.58
N ALA A 123 22.90 -43.03 2.75
CA ALA A 123 23.52 -43.37 4.02
C ALA A 123 23.36 -44.87 4.33
N GLY A 124 22.16 -45.42 4.14
CA GLY A 124 21.91 -46.85 4.32
C GLY A 124 22.75 -47.75 3.41
N MET A 125 22.91 -47.37 2.13
CA MET A 125 23.76 -48.10 1.19
C MET A 125 25.25 -48.11 1.60
N LEU A 126 25.72 -47.04 2.26
CA LEU A 126 27.09 -46.97 2.76
C LEU A 126 27.29 -47.85 4.00
N GLU A 127 26.32 -47.88 4.91
CA GLU A 127 26.35 -48.76 6.09
C GLU A 127 26.35 -50.25 5.67
N GLU A 128 25.50 -50.62 4.71
CA GLU A 128 25.45 -52.00 4.17
C GLU A 128 26.81 -52.42 3.61
N LYS A 129 27.47 -51.57 2.80
CA LYS A 129 28.77 -51.87 2.20
C LYS A 129 29.97 -51.79 3.14
N THR A 130 29.81 -51.21 4.32
CA THR A 130 30.90 -51.11 5.32
C THR A 130 30.89 -52.30 6.28
N ASN A 131 29.79 -53.07 6.31
CA ASN A 131 29.60 -54.19 7.24
C ASN A 131 29.83 -55.58 6.59
N ASP A 132 30.24 -55.61 5.32
CA ASP A 132 30.76 -56.75 4.55
C ASP A 132 32.28 -56.60 4.33
#